data_AF-A0A3D9MPI7-F1
#
_entry.id   AF-A0A3D9MPI7-F1
#
_cell.length_a   1.000
_cell.length_b   1.000
_cell.length_c   1.000
_cell.angle_alpha   90.00
_cell.angle_beta   90.00
_cell.angle_gamma   90.00
#
_symmetry.space_group_name_H-M   'P 1'
#
loop_
_entity.id
_entity.type
_entity.pdbx_description
1 polymer ?
#
loop_
_entity_poly.entity_id
_entity_poly.type
_entity_poly.pdbx_seq_one_letter_code
_entity_poly.pdbx_strand_id
1 'polypeptide(L)' 'MTMTTIRVSDTEVQVERTLYTFAQKSDADAFQRCLADSSIDSCYRTYPPVSAKPTLPDEHPNDPGRGSTISPSLGGMP' A
#
# COMPACT_ATOMS: atom_id res chain seq x y z
N MET A 1 -8.72 -6.24 -17.39
CA MET A 1 -7.49 -6.40 -16.61
C MET A 1 -7.76 -7.46 -15.56
N THR A 2 -6.91 -8.48 -15.44
CA THR A 2 -7.01 -9.48 -14.36
C THR A 2 -6.43 -8.88 -13.08
N MET A 3 -7.26 -8.65 -12.06
CA MET A 3 -6.76 -8.20 -10.75
C MET A 3 -6.12 -9.38 -10.03
N THR A 4 -4.83 -9.27 -9.72
CA THR A 4 -4.14 -10.30 -8.95
C THR A 4 -4.51 -10.17 -7.48
N THR A 5 -5.10 -11.21 -6.90
CA THR A 5 -5.42 -11.28 -5.47
C THR A 5 -4.61 -12.39 -4.81
N ILE A 6 -4.09 -12.13 -3.62
CA ILE A 6 -3.30 -13.06 -2.82
C ILE A 6 -3.94 -13.11 -1.43
N ARG A 7 -4.30 -14.32 -0.99
CA ARG A 7 -4.79 -14.53 0.38
C ARG A 7 -3.58 -14.63 1.30
N VAL A 8 -3.34 -13.58 2.09
CA VAL A 8 -2.20 -13.50 3.02
C VAL A 8 -2.52 -14.24 4.30
N SER A 9 -3.70 -13.98 4.87
CA SER A 9 -4.21 -14.61 6.10
C SER A 9 -5.72 -14.79 6.03
N ASP A 10 -6.31 -15.41 7.07
CA ASP A 10 -7.76 -15.63 7.18
C ASP A 10 -8.55 -14.30 7.08
N THR A 11 -7.99 -13.19 7.58
CA THR A 11 -8.56 -11.84 7.56
C THR A 11 -7.81 -10.84 6.68
N GLU A 12 -6.78 -11.27 5.94
CA GLU A 12 -5.92 -10.37 5.17
C GLU A 12 -5.84 -10.79 3.70
N VAL A 13 -6.15 -9.85 2.82
CA VAL A 13 -6.20 -10.06 1.37
C VAL A 13 -5.35 -8.98 0.72
N GLN A 14 -4.31 -9.39 0.00
CA GLN A 14 -3.56 -8.48 -0.85
C GLN A 14 -4.20 -8.45 -2.23
N VAL A 15 -4.52 -7.25 -2.71
CA VAL A 15 -4.95 -7.02 -4.09
C VAL A 15 -3.90 -6.15 -4.75
N GLU A 16 -3.29 -6.66 -5.82
CA GLU A 16 -2.16 -6.06 -6.51
C GLU A 16 -0.99 -5.71 -5.56
N ARG A 17 -0.93 -4.46 -5.10
CA ARG A 17 0.12 -3.91 -4.21
C ARG A 17 -0.46 -3.29 -2.94
N THR A 18 -1.68 -3.66 -2.57
CA THR A 18 -2.37 -3.14 -1.40
C THR A 18 -2.88 -4.29 -0.56
N LEU A 19 -2.48 -4.31 0.71
CA LEU A 19 -2.96 -5.23 1.73
C LEU A 19 -4.21 -4.66 2.37
N TYR A 20 -5.29 -5.42 2.29
CA TYR A 20 -6.56 -5.13 2.94
C TYR A 20 -6.75 -6.07 4.12
N THR A 21 -6.95 -5.48 5.31
CA THR A 21 -7.19 -6.19 6.56
C THR A 21 -8.65 -6.05 6.95
N PHE A 22 -9.30 -7.16 7.27
CA PHE A 22 -10.71 -7.23 7.63
C PHE A 22 -10.87 -7.62 9.11
N ALA A 23 -12.04 -7.32 9.69
CA ALA A 23 -12.33 -7.67 11.07
C ALA A 23 -12.58 -9.19 11.23
N GLN A 24 -13.23 -9.80 10.23
CA GLN A 24 -13.62 -11.19 10.25
C GLN A 24 -13.25 -11.90 8.95
N LYS A 25 -13.07 -13.21 9.03
CA LYS A 25 -12.80 -14.07 7.88
C LYS A 25 -13.87 -13.94 6.80
N SER A 26 -15.13 -13.95 7.22
CA SER A 26 -16.27 -13.90 6.30
C SER A 26 -16.27 -12.65 5.43
N ASP A 27 -15.82 -11.50 5.96
CA ASP A 27 -15.68 -10.26 5.18
C ASP A 27 -14.55 -10.37 4.14
N ALA A 28 -13.40 -10.94 4.53
CA ALA A 28 -12.28 -11.17 3.62
C ALA A 28 -12.66 -12.15 2.48
N ASP A 29 -13.38 -13.22 2.81
CA ASP A 29 -13.90 -14.19 1.83
C ASP A 29 -14.92 -13.55 0.88
N ALA A 30 -15.83 -12.73 1.41
CA ALA A 30 -16.84 -12.02 0.62
C ALA A 30 -16.18 -10.99 -0.32
N PHE A 31 -15.17 -10.25 0.17
CA PHE A 31 -14.39 -9.32 -0.62
C PHE A 31 -13.65 -10.03 -1.77
N GLN A 32 -12.96 -11.14 -1.51
CA GLN A 32 -12.30 -11.92 -2.56
C GLN A 32 -13.28 -12.43 -3.63
N ARG A 33 -14.45 -12.93 -3.22
CA ARG A 33 -15.49 -13.36 -4.18
C ARG A 33 -16.01 -12.20 -5.00
N CYS A 34 -16.20 -11.04 -4.38
CA CYS A 34 -16.61 -9.83 -5.09
C CYS A 34 -15.58 -9.41 -6.14
N LEU A 35 -14.28 -9.48 -5.83
CA LEU A 35 -13.21 -9.14 -6.78
C LEU A 35 -13.13 -10.09 -7.99
N ALA A 36 -13.69 -11.29 -7.89
CA ALA A 36 -13.74 -12.23 -9.01
C ALA A 36 -14.78 -11.85 -10.07
N ASP A 37 -15.84 -11.12 -9.67
CA ASP A 37 -16.97 -10.77 -10.54
C ASP A 37 -17.04 -9.25 -10.82
N SER A 38 -16.52 -8.43 -9.91
CA SER A 38 -16.66 -6.97 -9.91
C SER A 38 -15.33 -6.25 -9.72
N SER A 39 -15.40 -4.91 -9.68
CA SER A 39 -14.25 -4.04 -9.49
C SER A 39 -13.97 -3.77 -8.01
N ILE A 40 -12.71 -3.49 -7.68
CA ILE A 40 -12.27 -3.22 -6.30
C ILE A 40 -13.04 -2.08 -5.63
N ASP A 41 -13.39 -1.02 -6.35
CA ASP A 41 -14.14 0.13 -5.78
C ASP A 41 -15.53 -0.31 -5.26
N SER A 42 -16.26 -1.08 -6.08
CA SER A 42 -17.57 -1.65 -5.70
C SER A 42 -17.43 -2.59 -4.50
N CYS A 43 -16.41 -3.45 -4.51
CA CYS A 43 -16.17 -4.39 -3.42
C CYS A 43 -15.75 -3.69 -2.14
N TYR A 44 -14.96 -2.61 -2.24
CA TYR A 44 -14.51 -1.81 -1.11
C TYR A 44 -15.66 -1.06 -0.46
N ARG A 45 -16.61 -0.54 -1.25
CA ARG A 45 -17.84 0.06 -0.71
C ARG A 45 -18.77 -0.95 -0.05
N THR A 46 -18.84 -2.16 -0.59
CA THR A 46 -19.76 -3.21 -0.08
C THR A 46 -19.20 -3.90 1.15
N TYR A 47 -17.90 -4.18 1.15
CA TYR A 47 -17.16 -4.86 2.21
C TYR A 47 -15.97 -3.98 2.62
N PRO A 48 -16.20 -2.95 3.45
CA PRO A 48 -15.15 -2.02 3.83
C PRO A 48 -14.11 -2.72 4.73
N PRO A 49 -12.83 -2.70 4.34
CA PRO A 49 -11.75 -3.24 5.17
C PRO A 49 -11.51 -2.35 6.38
N VAL A 50 -11.01 -2.94 7.46
CA VAL A 50 -10.60 -2.23 8.68
C VAL A 50 -9.37 -1.36 8.40
N SER A 51 -8.47 -1.84 7.55
CA SER A 51 -7.28 -1.11 7.15
C SER A 51 -6.89 -1.48 5.72
N ALA A 52 -6.38 -0.51 4.97
CA ALA A 52 -5.77 -0.71 3.66
C ALA A 52 -4.38 -0.08 3.66
N LYS A 53 -3.34 -0.85 3.34
CA LYS A 53 -1.95 -0.38 3.34
C LYS A 53 -1.21 -0.84 2.09
N PRO A 54 -0.34 -0.02 1.48
CA PRO A 54 0.56 -0.47 0.42
C PRO A 54 1.46 -1.60 0.92
N THR A 55 1.69 -2.63 0.11
CA THR A 55 2.60 -3.75 0.44
C THR A 55 4.04 -3.47 0.02
N LEU A 56 4.25 -2.49 -0.86
CA LEU A 56 5.59 -1.99 -1.13
C LEU A 56 5.99 -1.03 -0.01
N PRO A 57 7.22 -1.11 0.53
CA PRO A 57 7.75 0.00 1.28
C PRO A 57 7.67 1.23 0.37
N ASP A 58 7.13 2.32 0.88
CA ASP A 58 7.17 3.63 0.25
C ASP A 58 8.63 3.87 -0.17
N GLU A 59 8.97 3.64 -1.44
CA GLU A 59 10.17 4.22 -2.02
C GLU A 59 9.85 5.70 -2.10
N HIS A 60 10.17 6.40 -1.01
CA HIS A 60 10.12 7.85 -0.86
C HIS A 60 10.47 8.53 -2.19
N PRO A 61 9.49 9.10 -2.92
CA PRO A 61 9.85 9.89 -4.07
C PRO A 61 10.27 11.25 -3.53
N ASN A 62 11.58 11.47 -3.45
CA ASN A 62 12.27 12.70 -3.05
C ASN A 62 12.65 12.83 -1.56
N ASP A 63 13.80 12.27 -1.19
CA ASP A 63 14.74 13.05 -0.38
C ASP A 63 16.05 13.22 -1.17
N PRO A 64 16.25 14.36 -1.85
CA PRO A 64 17.54 14.71 -2.45
C PRO A 64 18.58 15.20 -1.41
N GLY A 65 18.46 14.81 -0.13
CA GLY A 65 19.38 15.23 0.93
C GLY A 65 20.65 14.39 1.05
N ARG A 66 20.82 13.34 0.23
CA ARG A 66 22.03 12.50 0.24
C ARG A 66 23.06 12.97 -0.78
N GLY A 67 23.44 14.24 -0.69
CA GLY A 67 24.51 14.85 -1.49
C GLY A 67 25.50 15.55 -0.58
N SER A 68 26.60 14.86 -0.28
CA SER A 68 27.77 15.36 0.43
C SER A 68 28.11 16.81 0.08
N THR A 69 27.90 17.75 1.00
CA THR A 69 28.70 18.99 1.00
C THR A 69 29.92 18.73 1.87
N ILE A 70 30.93 18.16 1.23
CA ILE A 70 32.32 18.22 1.65
C ILE A 70 32.65 19.71 1.87
N SER A 71 33.03 20.11 3.09
CA SER A 71 33.65 21.42 3.33
C SER A 71 34.94 21.55 2.50
N PRO A 72 35.16 22.71 1.84
CA PRO A 72 36.32 23.50 2.27
C PRO A 72 36.13 25.04 2.22
N SER A 73 37.03 25.72 2.94
CA SER A 73 37.19 27.14 3.30
C SER A 73 37.17 28.19 2.18
N LEU A 74 36.67 29.43 2.43
CA LEU A 74 37.39 30.74 2.27
C LEU A 74 36.50 32.01 2.51
N GLY A 75 37.05 33.01 3.22
CA GLY A 75 36.64 34.43 3.21
C GLY A 75 35.59 34.84 4.25
N GLY A 76 35.66 35.96 4.98
CA GLY A 76 36.50 37.15 4.96
C GLY A 76 36.02 38.09 6.07
N MET A 77 36.85 39.09 6.39
CA MET A 77 36.78 40.05 7.51
C MET A 77 35.48 40.91 7.52
N PRO A 78 35.19 41.63 8.62
CA PRO A 78 35.83 42.93 8.86
C PRO A 78 36.44 43.11 10.26
#